data_AF-A0A535W2A6-F1
#
_entry.id   AF-A0A535W2A6-F1
#
_cell.length_a   1.000
_cell.length_b   1.000
_cell.length_c   1.000
_cell.angle_alpha   90.00
_cell.angle_beta   90.00
_cell.angle_gamma   90.00
#
_symmetry.space_group_name_H-M   'P 1'
#
loop_
_entity.id
_entity.type
_entity.pdbx_description
1 polymer ?
#
loop_
_entity_poly.entity_id
_entity_poly.type
_entity_poly.pdbx_seq_one_letter_code
_entity_poly.pdbx_strand_id
1 'polypeptide(L)'
;MGLLIVDADFGTAAEGNYGIKPLIWPLGYTARRLAGGEVVVLNRTGDVVATTGHKYQFWTVAWGGGGPAHTGFCVNEWSPDATPAL
;
A
#
# COMPACT_ATOMS: atom_id res chain seq x y z
N MET A 1 2.72 -10.05 -1.03
CA MET A 1 3.37 -8.83 -1.54
C MET A 1 2.51 -8.27 -2.66
N GLY A 2 2.54 -6.96 -2.88
CA GLY A 2 1.92 -6.35 -4.05
C GLY A 2 2.63 -5.07 -4.47
N LEU A 3 2.62 -4.77 -5.76
CA LEU A 3 3.01 -3.48 -6.30
C LEU A 3 1.91 -2.47 -5.94
N LEU A 4 2.25 -1.40 -5.25
CA LEU A 4 1.31 -0.32 -4.98
C LEU A 4 1.10 0.49 -6.26
N ILE A 5 -0.14 0.60 -6.71
CA ILE A 5 -0.54 1.31 -7.92
C ILE A 5 -1.59 2.37 -7.60
N VAL A 6 -1.77 3.32 -8.52
CA VAL A 6 -2.83 4.33 -8.44
C VAL A 6 -4.17 3.67 -8.75
N ASP A 7 -5.19 4.01 -7.97
CA ASP A 7 -6.58 3.60 -8.21
C ASP A 7 -7.45 4.86 -8.29
N ALA A 8 -8.37 4.92 -9.25
CA ALA A 8 -9.18 6.11 -9.49
C ALA A 8 -10.26 6.31 -8.42
N ASP A 9 -10.78 5.22 -7.85
CA ASP A 9 -11.93 5.22 -6.95
C ASP A 9 -11.50 5.17 -5.48
N PHE A 10 -10.41 4.45 -5.18
CA PHE A 10 -9.89 4.23 -3.83
C PHE A 10 -8.57 4.97 -3.56
N GLY A 11 -8.05 5.70 -4.56
CA GLY A 11 -6.75 6.39 -4.50
C GLY A 11 -5.56 5.46 -4.70
N THR A 12 -5.56 4.29 -4.06
CA THR A 12 -4.52 3.27 -4.23
C THR A 12 -5.08 1.85 -4.28
N ALA A 13 -4.43 1.00 -5.06
CA ALA A 13 -4.64 -0.43 -5.07
C ALA A 13 -3.28 -1.15 -4.99
N ALA A 14 -3.30 -2.44 -4.70
CA ALA A 14 -2.13 -3.27 -4.81
C ALA A 14 -2.36 -4.40 -5.83
N GLU A 15 -1.43 -4.51 -6.78
CA GLU A 15 -1.37 -5.59 -7.75
C GLU A 15 -0.48 -6.71 -7.21
N GLY A 16 -1.06 -7.89 -7.02
CA GLY A 16 -0.34 -9.07 -6.55
C GLY A 16 -0.81 -10.34 -7.25
N ASN A 17 -0.37 -11.49 -6.73
CA ASN A 17 -0.64 -12.81 -7.34
C ASN A 17 -2.13 -13.17 -7.43
N TYR A 18 -2.98 -12.49 -6.66
CA TYR A 18 -4.43 -12.69 -6.64
C TYR A 18 -5.20 -11.58 -7.40
N GLY A 19 -4.48 -10.83 -8.25
CA GLY A 19 -5.00 -9.70 -9.01
C GLY A 19 -4.83 -8.35 -8.30
N ILE A 20 -5.58 -7.36 -8.81
CA ILE A 20 -5.62 -6.01 -8.27
C ILE A 20 -6.63 -5.94 -7.13
N LYS A 21 -6.22 -5.38 -5.99
CA LYS A 21 -7.06 -5.16 -4.82
C LYS A 21 -7.02 -3.69 -4.41
N PRO A 22 -8.16 -2.97 -4.41
CA PRO A 22 -8.24 -1.64 -3.82
C PRO A 22 -7.85 -1.70 -2.34
N LEU A 23 -7.17 -0.66 -1.85
CA LEU A 23 -6.68 -0.62 -0.48
C LEU A 23 -7.46 0.37 0.39
N ILE A 24 -7.77 -0.06 1.61
CA ILE A 24 -8.30 0.80 2.66
C ILE A 24 -7.22 1.00 3.71
N TRP A 25 -6.79 2.24 3.90
CA TRP A 25 -5.78 2.61 4.89
C TRP A 25 -6.38 2.83 6.28
N PRO A 26 -5.60 2.64 7.37
CA PRO A 26 -6.09 2.95 8.71
C PRO A 26 -6.49 4.41 8.85
N LEU A 27 -7.40 4.69 9.80
CA LEU A 27 -7.85 6.06 10.07
C LEU A 27 -6.70 6.99 10.45
N GLY A 28 -6.67 8.16 9.80
CA GLY A 28 -5.63 9.17 9.96
C GLY A 28 -4.47 9.03 8.96
N TYR A 29 -4.51 8.03 8.08
CA TYR A 29 -3.63 7.98 6.92
C TYR A 29 -4.25 8.80 5.78
N THR A 30 -3.42 9.37 4.92
CA THR A 30 -3.87 10.21 3.79
C THR A 30 -3.08 9.89 2.54
N ALA A 31 -3.78 9.55 1.46
CA ALA A 31 -3.21 9.43 0.13
C ALA A 31 -3.15 10.82 -0.54
N ARG A 32 -1.99 11.20 -1.06
CA ARG A 32 -1.75 12.48 -1.73
C ARG A 32 -1.08 12.25 -3.09
N ARG A 33 -1.66 12.83 -4.14
CA ARG A 33 -1.05 12.84 -5.48
C ARG A 33 0.17 13.76 -5.52
N LEU A 34 1.23 13.30 -6.18
CA LEU A 34 2.42 14.08 -6.51
C LEU A 34 2.34 14.61 -7.95
N ALA A 35 3.23 15.56 -8.27
CA ALA A 35 3.28 16.19 -9.59
C ALA A 35 3.62 15.21 -10.74
N GLY A 36 4.32 14.10 -10.46
CA GLY A 36 4.62 13.05 -11.42
C GLY A 36 3.49 12.03 -11.64
N GLY A 37 2.35 12.21 -10.96
CA GLY A 37 1.20 11.31 -11.05
C GLY A 37 1.21 10.16 -10.04
N GLU A 38 2.30 9.99 -9.28
CA GLU A 38 2.39 9.05 -8.19
C GLU A 38 1.46 9.45 -7.03
N VAL A 39 1.14 8.48 -6.18
CA VAL A 39 0.47 8.72 -4.90
C VAL A 39 1.41 8.32 -3.78
N VAL A 40 1.60 9.23 -2.83
CA VAL A 40 2.22 8.93 -1.53
C VAL A 40 1.13 8.74 -0.49
N VAL A 41 1.37 7.83 0.43
CA VAL A 41 0.51 7.62 1.60
C VAL A 41 1.26 8.10 2.82
N LEU A 42 0.63 9.04 3.53
CA LEU A 42 1.13 9.64 4.76
C LEU A 42 0.42 9.00 5.95
N ASN A 43 1.14 8.75 7.04
CA ASN A 43 0.53 8.39 8.33
C ASN A 43 0.00 9.66 9.06
N ARG A 44 -0.51 9.48 10.28
CA ARG A 44 -1.06 10.57 11.10
C ARG A 44 -0.03 11.65 11.48
N THR A 45 1.25 11.31 11.56
CA THR A 45 2.35 12.24 11.86
C THR A 45 2.86 12.96 10.62
N GLY A 46 2.40 12.58 9.43
CA GLY A 46 2.81 13.15 8.15
C GLY A 46 4.00 12.45 7.51
N ASP A 47 4.44 11.30 8.04
CA ASP A 47 5.52 10.52 7.45
C ASP A 47 5.02 9.71 6.26
N VAL A 48 5.86 9.62 5.22
CA VAL A 48 5.59 8.76 4.07
C VAL A 48 5.77 7.30 4.48
N VAL A 49 4.72 6.51 4.34
CA VAL A 49 4.73 5.06 4.62
C VAL A 49 4.69 4.21 3.36
N ALA A 50 4.22 4.77 2.24
CA ALA A 50 4.20 4.08 0.96
C ALA A 50 4.12 5.07 -0.21
N THR A 51 4.65 4.66 -1.36
CA THR A 51 4.60 5.40 -2.62
C THR A 51 4.26 4.44 -3.76
N THR A 52 3.35 4.83 -4.65
CA THR A 52 3.02 4.00 -5.82
C THR A 52 4.24 3.78 -6.70
N GLY A 53 4.33 2.60 -7.34
CA GLY A 53 5.51 2.16 -8.09
C GLY A 53 6.45 1.26 -7.28
N HIS A 54 6.26 1.18 -5.96
CA HIS A 54 7.05 0.34 -5.07
C HIS A 54 6.28 -0.92 -4.64
N LYS A 55 7.01 -1.99 -4.31
CA LYS A 55 6.43 -3.24 -3.82
C LYS A 55 6.40 -3.23 -2.29
N TYR A 56 5.30 -3.71 -1.72
CA TYR A 56 5.13 -3.78 -0.27
C TYR A 56 4.62 -5.14 0.18
N GLN A 57 4.97 -5.49 1.42
CA GLN A 57 4.28 -6.52 2.17
C GLN A 57 3.15 -5.89 2.97
N PHE A 58 1.91 -6.09 2.49
CA PHE A 58 0.72 -5.70 3.22
C PHE A 58 0.32 -6.81 4.18
N TRP A 59 0.30 -6.50 5.47
CA TRP A 59 -0.29 -7.36 6.49
C TRP A 59 -1.82 -7.23 6.42
N THR A 60 -2.45 -8.09 5.61
CA THR A 60 -3.91 -8.15 5.49
C THR A 60 -4.38 -9.58 5.34
N VAL A 61 -5.47 -9.90 6.04
CA VAL A 61 -6.14 -11.21 6.04
C VAL A 61 -7.02 -11.43 4.79
N ALA A 62 -7.26 -10.39 3.98
CA ALA A 62 -8.37 -10.36 3.02
C ALA A 62 -7.96 -10.44 1.53
N TRP A 63 -6.77 -10.92 1.17
CA TRP A 63 -6.39 -11.06 -0.25
C TRP A 63 -7.31 -12.02 -1.03
N GLY A 64 -7.89 -13.02 -0.36
CA GLY A 64 -8.80 -14.00 -0.97
C GLY A 64 -10.29 -13.61 -0.98
N GLY A 65 -10.67 -12.50 -0.34
CA GLY A 65 -12.08 -12.06 -0.26
C GLY A 65 -12.50 -11.19 -1.46
N GLY A 66 -13.81 -11.15 -1.74
CA GLY A 66 -14.40 -10.17 -2.66
C GLY A 66 -14.52 -8.82 -1.97
N GLY A 67 -13.79 -7.80 -2.45
CA GLY A 67 -13.82 -6.44 -1.93
C GLY A 67 -12.43 -5.82 -1.70
N PRO A 68 -12.37 -4.56 -1.21
CA PRO A 68 -11.13 -3.89 -0.85
C PRO A 68 -10.40 -4.57 0.31
N ALA A 69 -9.07 -4.48 0.33
CA ALA A 69 -8.24 -5.01 1.39
C ALA A 69 -7.85 -3.89 2.38
N HIS A 70 -8.07 -4.13 3.67
CA HIS A 70 -7.56 -3.23 4.71
C HIS A 70 -6.05 -3.43 4.86
N THR A 71 -5.26 -2.38 4.66
CA THR A 71 -3.83 -2.41 4.99
C THR A 71 -3.72 -2.35 6.51
N GLY A 72 -3.10 -3.35 7.14
CA GLY A 72 -2.79 -3.27 8.57
C GLY A 72 -1.90 -2.06 8.90
N PHE A 73 -1.61 -1.85 10.18
CA PHE A 73 -0.74 -0.75 10.64
C PHE A 73 0.73 -0.91 10.19
N CYS A 74 1.09 -2.06 9.63
CA CYS A 74 2.44 -2.40 9.22
C CYS A 74 2.46 -2.55 7.69
N VAL A 75 3.02 -1.56 7.00
CA VAL A 75 3.33 -1.63 5.57
C VAL A 75 4.84 -1.50 5.43
N ASN A 76 5.48 -2.61 5.11
CA ASN A 76 6.93 -2.66 4.91
C ASN A 76 7.21 -2.67 3.42
N GLU A 77 8.08 -1.77 2.97
CA GLU A 77 8.60 -1.84 1.61
C GLU A 77 9.33 -3.17 1.43
N TRP A 78 8.95 -3.91 0.41
CA TRP A 78 9.57 -5.17 0.10
C TRP A 78 10.87 -4.88 -0.64
N SER A 79 11.98 -5.19 0.01
CA SER A 79 13.29 -5.23 -0.62
C SER A 79 13.75 -6.69 -0.69
N PRO A 80 14.13 -7.20 -1.88
CA PRO A 80 14.67 -8.56 -2.00
C PRO A 80 15.99 -8.74 -1.23
N ASP A 81 16.69 -7.64 -0.94
CA ASP A 81 17.99 -7.61 -0.25
C ASP A 81 17.89 -7.19 1.21
N ALA A 82 16.68 -7.02 1.76
CA ALA A 82 16.51 -6.74 3.19
C ALA A 82 16.89 -7.98 4.01
N THR A 83 18.13 -8.03 4.48
CA THR A 83 18.57 -8.93 5.53
C THR A 83 17.66 -8.73 6.74
N PRO A 84 17.03 -9.78 7.33
CA PRO A 84 16.29 -9.60 8.56
C PRO A 84 17.23 -9.05 9.63
N ALA A 85 16.84 -7.94 10.25
CA ALA A 85 17.57 -7.42 11.40
C ALA A 85 17.56 -8.50 12.50
N LEU A 86 18.77 -8.91 12.93
CA LEU A 86 19.00 -9.83 14.05
C LEU A 86 18.53 -9.22 15.37
#